data_AF-A0A0M0JCR8-F1
#
_entry.id   AF-A0A0M0JCR8-F1
#
_cell.length_a   1.000
_cell.length_b   1.000
_cell.length_c   1.000
_cell.angle_alpha   90.00
_cell.angle_beta   90.00
_cell.angle_gamma   90.00
#
_symmetry.space_group_name_H-M   'P 1'
#
loop_
_entity.id
_entity.type
_entity.pdbx_description
1 polymer ?
#
loop_
_entity_poly.entity_id
_entity_poly.type
_entity_poly.pdbx_seq_one_letter_code
_entity_poly.pdbx_strand_id
1 'polypeptide(L)'
;MSSSTRPASASLPLLLSLTLPMLRGAAAAFQCQQPATTTTVARHLHHHQQQQRRRSAPVMRTGSVFERLGREVSTELMKTLSHEERPKIDWSFLDAVFLITCPKPDGSNPRLETALKSLNELGLGELCEVRKFATDDQDRVRGCYNSHIAVLAEAQARFADRPTSEPLNVLVLEDNLSVSPRIAQPTLDAIREFLGGGHRVLCPGGRSPDMVHLAYIMYVPGLSVESLGKDGEGESWRNSILRLRCNADSVLGTTAYVISRSGLDSVMAEHRRTGYVDAIPNVMARLFPTSRYAAFPMPLHRAATVKSLVNGQLDTLRSALFQPQVYTWWERLLVKTGLSTNILFPALCATLVVGAFAGGSEALSALQAAARGEDVALVLPVLSAAISFSCLAVIGYGLMLAPSPQPAMPAAPEPRPELETSGRS
;
A
#
# COMPACT_ATOMS: atom_id res chain seq x y z
N MET A 1 -69.32 -3.91 -2.02
CA MET A 1 -68.36 -3.04 -1.30
C MET A 1 -67.05 -3.81 -1.19
N SER A 2 -66.04 -3.44 -1.97
CA SER A 2 -64.75 -4.11 -2.06
C SER A 2 -63.68 -3.04 -1.90
N SER A 3 -62.95 -3.04 -0.78
CA SER A 3 -61.84 -2.12 -0.51
C SER A 3 -60.51 -2.85 -0.74
N SER A 4 -59.89 -2.54 -1.88
CA SER A 4 -58.53 -2.91 -2.24
C SER A 4 -57.55 -1.96 -1.57
N THR A 5 -56.67 -2.48 -0.71
CA THR A 5 -55.54 -1.76 -0.12
C THR A 5 -54.28 -2.07 -0.92
N ARG A 6 -53.76 -1.07 -1.64
CA ARG A 6 -52.41 -1.10 -2.23
C ARG A 6 -51.39 -0.62 -1.18
N PRO A 7 -50.21 -1.25 -1.05
CA PRO A 7 -49.12 -0.69 -0.26
C PRO A 7 -48.40 0.41 -1.05
N ALA A 8 -48.04 1.48 -0.35
CA ALA A 8 -47.29 2.62 -0.88
C ALA A 8 -45.82 2.23 -1.14
N SER A 9 -45.45 2.08 -2.41
CA SER A 9 -44.06 2.01 -2.87
C SER A 9 -43.57 3.43 -3.17
N ALA A 10 -42.99 4.13 -2.21
CA ALA A 10 -42.47 5.48 -2.44
C ALA A 10 -41.30 5.83 -1.50
N SER A 11 -40.17 5.11 -1.59
CA SER A 11 -38.95 5.50 -0.85
C SER A 11 -37.64 5.31 -1.64
N LEU A 12 -37.63 4.49 -2.70
CA LEU A 12 -36.42 4.27 -3.50
C LEU A 12 -35.92 5.48 -4.32
N PRO A 13 -36.78 6.34 -4.91
CA PRO A 13 -36.30 7.44 -5.76
C PRO A 13 -35.59 8.55 -4.96
N LEU A 14 -35.95 8.74 -3.68
CA LEU A 14 -35.38 9.76 -2.81
C LEU A 14 -34.01 9.34 -2.24
N LEU A 15 -33.80 8.04 -2.03
CA LEU A 15 -32.50 7.50 -1.60
C LEU A 15 -31.44 7.56 -2.71
N LEU A 16 -31.85 7.41 -3.97
CA LEU A 16 -30.98 7.58 -5.14
C LEU A 16 -30.62 9.05 -5.41
N SER A 17 -31.49 10.01 -5.08
CA SER A 17 -31.21 11.44 -5.31
C SER A 17 -30.26 12.07 -4.28
N LEU A 18 -30.15 11.51 -3.07
CA LEU A 18 -29.26 11.99 -2.00
C LEU A 18 -27.89 11.30 -1.99
N THR A 19 -27.79 10.05 -2.45
CA THR A 19 -26.52 9.32 -2.50
C THR A 19 -25.69 9.65 -3.75
N LEU A 20 -26.33 9.93 -4.90
CA LEU A 20 -25.62 10.28 -6.14
C LEU A 20 -24.74 11.54 -6.04
N PRO A 21 -25.15 12.65 -5.39
CA PRO A 21 -24.33 13.85 -5.27
C PRO A 21 -23.13 13.65 -4.35
N MET A 22 -23.26 12.87 -3.27
CA MET A 22 -22.13 12.52 -2.39
C MET A 22 -21.16 11.56 -3.07
N LEU A 23 -21.65 10.58 -3.83
CA LEU A 23 -20.82 9.70 -4.65
C LEU A 23 -20.14 10.46 -5.79
N ARG A 24 -20.82 11.44 -6.41
CA ARG A 24 -20.20 12.35 -7.41
C ARG A 24 -19.21 13.32 -6.77
N GLY A 25 -19.42 13.78 -5.55
CA GLY A 25 -18.48 14.65 -4.82
C GLY A 25 -17.24 13.91 -4.35
N ALA A 26 -17.39 12.68 -3.85
CA ALA A 26 -16.27 11.79 -3.50
C ALA A 26 -15.54 11.33 -4.77
N ALA A 27 -16.26 10.93 -5.82
CA ALA A 27 -15.66 10.61 -7.11
C ALA A 27 -14.95 11.84 -7.70
N ALA A 28 -15.54 13.04 -7.67
CA ALA A 28 -14.89 14.26 -8.17
C ALA A 28 -13.69 14.68 -7.32
N ALA A 29 -13.70 14.52 -6.00
CA ALA A 29 -12.52 14.76 -5.16
C ALA A 29 -11.37 13.77 -5.45
N PHE A 30 -11.70 12.55 -5.92
CA PHE A 30 -10.73 11.54 -6.34
C PHE A 30 -10.38 11.59 -7.84
N GLN A 31 -11.24 12.14 -8.68
CA GLN A 31 -11.14 12.19 -10.15
C GLN A 31 -10.67 13.55 -10.66
N CYS A 32 -10.69 14.60 -9.82
CA CYS A 32 -10.00 15.88 -10.03
C CYS A 32 -8.48 15.71 -9.84
N GLN A 33 -7.92 14.74 -10.56
CA GLN A 33 -6.50 14.49 -10.76
C GLN A 33 -6.09 14.72 -12.23
N GLN A 34 -6.96 15.30 -13.08
CA GLN A 34 -6.66 15.73 -14.47
C GLN A 34 -7.50 16.99 -14.88
N PRO A 35 -7.04 17.80 -15.86
CA PRO A 35 -6.89 19.25 -15.68
C PRO A 35 -8.07 20.12 -16.17
N ALA A 36 -8.23 21.28 -15.55
CA ALA A 36 -8.84 22.46 -16.16
C ALA A 36 -7.84 23.63 -16.05
N THR A 37 -7.64 24.33 -17.17
CA THR A 37 -6.66 25.41 -17.36
C THR A 37 -7.10 26.72 -16.72
N THR A 38 -6.08 27.57 -16.45
CA THR A 38 -6.07 29.06 -16.42
C THR A 38 -5.74 29.72 -15.06
N THR A 39 -4.43 29.99 -14.89
CA THR A 39 -3.70 31.26 -14.59
C THR A 39 -3.81 32.02 -13.24
N THR A 40 -2.63 32.16 -12.60
CA THR A 40 -2.11 33.23 -11.67
C THR A 40 -2.74 33.35 -10.27
N VAL A 41 -2.04 33.54 -9.14
CA VAL A 41 -0.71 34.10 -8.81
C VAL A 41 -0.17 33.39 -7.54
N ALA A 42 1.11 33.02 -7.54
CA ALA A 42 1.83 32.53 -6.36
C ALA A 42 2.74 33.63 -5.78
N ARG A 43 2.49 34.08 -4.54
CA ARG A 43 3.54 34.68 -3.66
C ARG A 43 3.19 34.91 -2.18
N HIS A 44 2.19 34.25 -1.59
CA HIS A 44 1.76 34.57 -0.21
C HIS A 44 1.66 33.41 0.80
N LEU A 45 2.22 32.23 0.49
CA LEU A 45 2.06 31.05 1.35
C LEU A 45 3.18 30.79 2.37
N HIS A 46 4.28 31.55 2.36
CA HIS A 46 5.38 31.30 3.30
C HIS A 46 5.20 31.89 4.70
N HIS A 47 4.29 32.85 4.90
CA HIS A 47 4.15 33.52 6.20
C HIS A 47 3.13 32.87 7.14
N HIS A 48 2.22 32.03 6.62
CA HIS A 48 1.09 31.51 7.39
C HIS A 48 1.40 30.22 8.17
N GLN A 49 2.47 29.49 7.81
CA GLN A 49 2.79 28.19 8.40
C GLN A 49 3.58 28.27 9.73
N GLN A 50 4.18 29.42 10.05
CA GLN A 50 4.87 29.63 11.34
C GLN A 50 3.94 30.11 12.48
N GLN A 51 2.77 30.69 12.19
CA GLN A 51 1.87 31.20 13.22
C GLN A 51 0.94 30.15 13.85
N GLN A 52 0.74 28.98 13.23
CA GLN A 52 -0.14 27.93 13.77
C GLN A 52 0.52 27.06 14.88
N ARG A 53 1.82 27.24 15.18
CA ARG A 53 2.52 26.46 16.21
C ARG A 53 2.30 26.92 17.66
N ARG A 54 1.47 27.93 17.93
CA ARG A 54 1.37 28.55 19.27
C ARG A 54 0.05 28.41 20.03
N ARG A 55 -0.91 27.60 19.59
CA ARG A 55 -2.13 27.36 20.40
C ARG A 55 -2.58 25.91 20.32
N SER A 56 -2.26 25.13 21.36
CA SER A 56 -2.81 23.80 21.59
C SER A 56 -3.49 23.81 22.96
N ALA A 57 -4.81 23.80 22.98
CA ALA A 57 -5.61 23.52 24.17
C ALA A 57 -5.72 21.99 24.36
N PRO A 58 -5.97 21.48 25.58
CA PRO A 58 -5.94 20.05 25.87
C PRO A 58 -7.20 19.36 25.34
N VAL A 59 -7.01 18.30 24.54
CA VAL A 59 -8.08 17.41 24.05
C VAL A 59 -8.21 16.21 25.01
N MET A 60 -9.44 15.97 25.47
CA MET A 60 -9.84 14.87 26.37
C MET A 60 -9.61 13.49 25.71
N ARG A 61 -8.94 12.58 26.43
CA ARG A 61 -8.67 11.20 26.00
C ARG A 61 -9.86 10.27 26.30
N THR A 62 -10.49 9.72 25.27
CA THR A 62 -11.49 8.64 25.35
C THR A 62 -11.02 7.30 24.77
N GLY A 63 -9.73 7.14 24.44
CA GLY A 63 -9.19 5.96 23.73
C GLY A 63 -8.79 4.73 24.57
N SER A 64 -9.10 4.65 25.87
CA SER A 64 -8.40 3.71 26.77
C SER A 64 -8.95 2.27 26.85
N VAL A 65 -10.17 2.01 26.35
CA VAL A 65 -10.85 0.70 26.53
C VAL A 65 -10.69 -0.19 25.30
N PHE A 66 -10.91 0.34 24.08
CA PHE A 66 -10.74 -0.43 22.84
C PHE A 66 -9.29 -0.78 22.54
N GLU A 67 -8.34 0.10 22.89
CA GLU A 67 -6.91 -0.21 22.78
C GLU A 67 -6.44 -1.29 23.77
N ARG A 68 -7.14 -1.47 24.89
CA ARG A 68 -6.81 -2.48 25.90
C ARG A 68 -7.36 -3.84 25.51
N LEU A 69 -8.63 -3.92 25.13
CA LEU A 69 -9.24 -5.16 24.64
C LEU A 69 -8.60 -5.68 23.34
N GLY A 70 -8.28 -4.78 22.41
CA GLY A 70 -7.59 -5.16 21.17
C GLY A 70 -6.16 -5.65 21.39
N ARG A 71 -5.47 -5.14 22.42
CA ARG A 71 -4.14 -5.63 22.81
C ARG A 71 -4.24 -6.99 23.48
N GLU A 72 -5.08 -7.14 24.51
CA GLU A 72 -5.17 -8.35 25.32
C GLU A 72 -5.57 -9.59 24.49
N VAL A 73 -6.58 -9.48 23.62
CA VAL A 73 -7.02 -10.59 22.76
C VAL A 73 -5.94 -10.93 21.71
N SER A 74 -5.21 -9.94 21.20
CA SER A 74 -4.14 -10.15 20.22
C SER A 74 -2.89 -10.79 20.84
N THR A 75 -2.51 -10.39 22.06
CA THR A 75 -1.39 -11.02 22.79
C THR A 75 -1.68 -12.46 23.16
N GLU A 76 -2.90 -12.78 23.59
CA GLU A 76 -3.21 -14.13 24.05
C GLU A 76 -3.32 -15.10 22.88
N LEU A 77 -3.93 -14.70 21.76
CA LEU A 77 -4.01 -15.53 20.54
C LEU A 77 -2.63 -15.73 19.87
N MET A 78 -1.74 -14.74 19.97
CA MET A 78 -0.38 -14.84 19.43
C MET A 78 0.56 -15.63 20.34
N LYS A 79 0.34 -15.62 21.67
CA LYS A 79 1.10 -16.43 22.64
C LYS A 79 0.86 -17.93 22.45
N THR A 80 -0.37 -18.33 22.14
CA THR A 80 -0.70 -19.74 21.91
C THR A 80 -0.18 -20.27 20.57
N LEU A 81 0.23 -19.39 19.66
CA LEU A 81 0.85 -19.73 18.37
C LEU A 81 2.39 -19.55 18.38
N SER A 82 2.98 -19.10 19.49
CA SER A 82 4.41 -18.81 19.58
C SER A 82 5.11 -19.83 20.49
N HIS A 83 5.39 -21.02 19.96
CA HIS A 83 6.57 -21.81 20.34
C HIS A 83 6.80 -23.07 19.50
N GLU A 84 5.99 -23.35 18.47
CA GLU A 84 6.45 -24.22 17.39
C GLU A 84 7.61 -23.53 16.68
N GLU A 85 8.74 -24.22 16.55
CA GLU A 85 9.88 -23.78 15.73
C GLU A 85 9.34 -23.38 14.36
N ARG A 86 9.31 -22.07 14.09
CA ARG A 86 8.98 -21.61 12.75
C ARG A 86 9.95 -22.29 11.80
N PRO A 87 9.46 -23.01 10.76
CA PRO A 87 10.34 -23.73 9.86
C PRO A 87 11.35 -22.74 9.31
N LYS A 88 12.64 -23.08 9.40
CA LYS A 88 13.71 -22.26 8.82
C LYS A 88 13.42 -22.15 7.33
N ILE A 89 13.21 -20.92 6.88
CA ILE A 89 12.81 -20.65 5.51
C ILE A 89 14.04 -20.71 4.61
N ASP A 90 13.92 -21.37 3.46
CA ASP A 90 14.96 -21.43 2.46
C ASP A 90 14.97 -20.17 1.58
N TRP A 91 16.11 -19.47 1.60
CA TRP A 91 16.37 -18.24 0.85
C TRP A 91 17.47 -18.43 -0.20
N SER A 92 17.88 -19.67 -0.51
CA SER A 92 19.03 -19.96 -1.38
C SER A 92 18.89 -19.47 -2.82
N PHE A 93 17.70 -19.06 -3.24
CA PHE A 93 17.43 -18.48 -4.55
C PHE A 93 17.87 -17.02 -4.69
N LEU A 94 18.26 -16.39 -3.59
CA LEU A 94 18.77 -15.02 -3.55
C LEU A 94 20.29 -15.02 -3.66
N ASP A 95 20.82 -14.10 -4.46
CA ASP A 95 22.26 -13.92 -4.65
C ASP A 95 22.86 -12.89 -3.69
N ALA A 96 22.05 -11.91 -3.26
CA ALA A 96 22.44 -10.91 -2.28
C ALA A 96 21.21 -10.37 -1.55
N VAL A 97 21.42 -9.95 -0.30
CA VAL A 97 20.38 -9.34 0.53
C VAL A 97 20.92 -8.05 1.15
N PHE A 98 20.33 -6.92 0.79
CA PHE A 98 20.72 -5.61 1.33
C PHE A 98 19.64 -5.07 2.27
N LEU A 99 20.04 -4.64 3.47
CA LEU A 99 19.17 -3.99 4.43
C LEU A 99 19.55 -2.51 4.59
N ILE A 100 18.72 -1.64 4.01
CA ILE A 100 18.85 -0.19 4.10
C ILE A 100 18.37 0.29 5.46
N THR A 101 19.18 1.14 6.09
CA THR A 101 18.84 1.73 7.38
C THR A 101 19.39 3.15 7.53
N CYS A 102 18.67 3.97 8.29
CA CYS A 102 19.08 5.33 8.63
C CYS A 102 19.16 5.48 10.15
N PRO A 103 20.36 5.35 10.75
CA PRO A 103 20.56 5.57 12.18
C PRO A 103 20.13 6.97 12.60
N LYS A 104 19.74 7.12 13.88
CA LYS A 104 19.48 8.44 14.46
C LYS A 104 20.78 9.24 14.60
N PRO A 105 20.71 10.57 14.77
CA PRO A 105 21.89 11.41 15.00
C PRO A 105 22.75 11.00 16.22
N ASP A 106 22.13 10.36 17.22
CA ASP A 106 22.82 9.82 18.40
C ASP A 106 23.49 8.45 18.17
N GLY A 107 23.44 7.94 16.93
CA GLY A 107 23.98 6.63 16.55
C GLY A 107 23.07 5.44 16.88
N SER A 108 21.99 5.64 17.64
CA SER A 108 21.06 4.55 17.99
C SER A 108 20.21 4.12 16.80
N ASN A 109 19.83 2.84 16.78
CA ASN A 109 19.01 2.30 15.70
C ASN A 109 18.06 1.16 16.12
N PRO A 110 17.03 1.48 16.92
CA PRO A 110 16.07 0.47 17.40
C PRO A 110 15.25 -0.17 16.25
N ARG A 111 15.12 0.51 15.10
CA ARG A 111 14.44 -0.04 13.92
C ARG A 111 15.24 -1.19 13.34
N LEU A 112 16.54 -0.99 13.12
CA LEU A 112 17.46 -2.02 12.66
C LEU A 112 17.48 -3.22 13.61
N GLU A 113 17.58 -2.98 14.92
CA GLU A 113 17.58 -4.08 15.92
C GLU A 113 16.31 -4.93 15.83
N THR A 114 15.15 -4.29 15.71
CA THR A 114 13.85 -4.98 15.57
C THR A 114 13.75 -5.74 14.25
N ALA A 115 14.19 -5.12 13.15
CA ALA A 115 14.21 -5.74 11.83
C ALA A 115 15.13 -6.97 11.83
N LEU A 116 16.39 -6.84 12.28
CA LEU A 116 17.34 -7.95 12.34
C LEU A 116 16.86 -9.10 13.21
N LYS A 117 16.25 -8.82 14.37
CA LYS A 117 15.61 -9.87 15.19
C LYS A 117 14.57 -10.64 14.37
N SER A 118 13.69 -9.92 13.68
CA SER A 118 12.64 -10.54 12.85
C SER A 118 13.20 -11.32 11.67
N LEU A 119 14.28 -10.83 11.04
CA LEU A 119 14.93 -11.51 9.91
C LEU A 119 15.72 -12.75 10.37
N ASN A 120 16.30 -12.74 11.57
CA ASN A 120 16.93 -13.91 12.18
C ASN A 120 15.92 -15.03 12.43
N GLU A 121 14.70 -14.68 12.92
CA GLU A 121 13.60 -15.64 13.08
C GLU A 121 13.18 -16.31 11.76
N LEU A 122 13.51 -15.71 10.61
CA LEU A 122 13.22 -16.24 9.27
C LEU A 122 14.43 -16.91 8.61
N GLY A 123 15.57 -17.00 9.28
CA GLY A 123 16.82 -17.50 8.69
C GLY A 123 17.46 -16.57 7.65
N LEU A 124 17.02 -15.31 7.55
CA LEU A 124 17.52 -14.33 6.59
C LEU A 124 18.60 -13.40 7.18
N GLY A 125 18.69 -13.31 8.51
CA GLY A 125 19.55 -12.31 9.15
C GLY A 125 21.04 -12.47 8.90
N GLU A 126 21.56 -13.70 8.77
CA GLU A 126 22.96 -13.96 8.40
C GLU A 126 23.27 -13.63 6.94
N LEU A 127 22.26 -13.62 6.06
CA LEU A 127 22.39 -13.27 4.65
C LEU A 127 22.33 -11.74 4.44
N CYS A 128 21.83 -10.99 5.42
CA CYS A 128 21.58 -9.56 5.33
C CYS A 128 22.84 -8.72 5.50
N GLU A 129 23.14 -7.94 4.46
CA GLU A 129 24.17 -6.92 4.49
C GLU A 129 23.58 -5.54 4.81
N VAL A 130 23.86 -5.06 6.02
CA VAL A 130 23.35 -3.77 6.48
C VAL A 130 24.10 -2.62 5.79
N ARG A 131 23.35 -1.66 5.25
CA ARG A 131 23.87 -0.43 4.64
C ARG A 131 23.27 0.79 5.34
N LYS A 132 24.14 1.56 5.99
CA LYS A 132 23.77 2.72 6.79
C LYS A 132 23.87 3.98 5.95
N PHE A 133 22.81 4.78 5.94
CA PHE A 133 22.76 6.05 5.22
C PHE A 133 22.42 7.18 6.19
N ALA A 134 22.90 8.38 5.87
CA ALA A 134 22.46 9.59 6.55
C ALA A 134 21.00 9.89 6.19
N THR A 135 20.25 10.46 7.13
CA THR A 135 18.89 10.95 6.84
C THR A 135 18.98 12.23 6.03
N ASP A 136 18.30 12.31 4.88
CA ASP A 136 18.10 13.56 4.15
C ASP A 136 16.82 14.24 4.66
N ASP A 137 16.94 15.06 5.70
CA ASP A 137 15.80 15.76 6.28
C ASP A 137 15.29 16.92 5.40
N GLN A 138 16.08 17.35 4.41
CA GLN A 138 15.67 18.41 3.47
C GLN A 138 14.79 17.84 2.36
N ASP A 139 15.14 16.67 1.85
CA ASP A 139 14.36 15.93 0.86
C ASP A 139 14.42 14.43 1.16
N ARG A 140 13.47 13.98 1.96
CA ARG A 140 13.38 12.58 2.39
C ARG A 140 13.06 11.62 1.23
N VAL A 141 12.46 12.12 0.16
CA VAL A 141 12.17 11.33 -1.04
C VAL A 141 13.48 11.07 -1.79
N ARG A 142 14.31 12.11 -1.95
CA ARG A 142 15.67 11.99 -2.50
C ARG A 142 16.56 11.10 -1.64
N GLY A 143 16.51 11.24 -0.32
CA GLY A 143 17.26 10.38 0.60
C GLY A 143 16.91 8.89 0.42
N CYS A 144 15.61 8.57 0.34
CA CYS A 144 15.15 7.22 0.04
C CYS A 144 15.67 6.76 -1.33
N TYR A 145 15.48 7.56 -2.39
CA TYR A 145 15.98 7.24 -3.72
C TYR A 145 17.49 6.92 -3.73
N ASN A 146 18.31 7.78 -3.13
CA ASN A 146 19.76 7.63 -3.11
C ASN A 146 20.20 6.35 -2.39
N SER A 147 19.55 6.00 -1.27
CA SER A 147 19.86 4.76 -0.54
C SER A 147 19.59 3.51 -1.37
N HIS A 148 18.48 3.49 -2.13
CA HIS A 148 18.15 2.39 -3.03
C HIS A 148 19.11 2.33 -4.23
N ILE A 149 19.40 3.47 -4.87
CA ILE A 149 20.37 3.49 -5.98
C ILE A 149 21.75 3.04 -5.53
N ALA A 150 22.20 3.42 -4.33
CA ALA A 150 23.50 3.00 -3.81
C ALA A 150 23.61 1.47 -3.66
N VAL A 151 22.59 0.81 -3.06
CA VAL A 151 22.62 -0.65 -2.91
C VAL A 151 22.44 -1.37 -4.25
N LEU A 152 21.66 -0.82 -5.18
CA LEU A 152 21.50 -1.38 -6.53
C LEU A 152 22.79 -1.24 -7.34
N ALA A 153 23.47 -0.09 -7.27
CA ALA A 153 24.77 0.11 -7.90
C ALA A 153 25.82 -0.88 -7.37
N GLU A 154 25.82 -1.11 -6.04
CA GLU A 154 26.70 -2.10 -5.42
C GLU A 154 26.39 -3.51 -5.93
N ALA A 155 25.12 -3.90 -5.99
CA ALA A 155 24.71 -5.18 -6.54
C ALA A 155 25.14 -5.34 -8.01
N GLN A 156 24.93 -4.32 -8.84
CA GLN A 156 25.32 -4.34 -10.24
C GLN A 156 26.84 -4.50 -10.40
N ALA A 157 27.63 -3.78 -9.61
CA ALA A 157 29.09 -3.90 -9.63
C ALA A 157 29.55 -5.29 -9.19
N ARG A 158 28.95 -5.84 -8.13
CA ARG A 158 29.29 -7.15 -7.57
C ARG A 158 29.06 -8.30 -8.56
N PHE A 159 28.00 -8.21 -9.35
CA PHE A 159 27.62 -9.25 -10.31
C PHE A 159 27.86 -8.83 -11.77
N ALA A 160 28.82 -7.92 -12.02
CA ALA A 160 29.16 -7.44 -13.35
C ALA A 160 29.70 -8.55 -14.26
N ASP A 161 30.51 -9.46 -13.69
CA ASP A 161 31.15 -10.55 -14.43
C ASP A 161 30.25 -11.80 -14.60
N ARG A 162 29.07 -11.82 -13.96
CA ARG A 162 28.13 -12.94 -14.09
C ARG A 162 27.49 -12.92 -15.48
N PRO A 163 27.45 -14.06 -16.22
CA PRO A 163 26.78 -14.14 -17.50
C PRO A 163 25.33 -13.67 -17.45
N THR A 164 24.89 -12.93 -18.47
CA THR A 164 23.51 -12.42 -18.55
C THR A 164 22.46 -13.53 -18.71
N SER A 165 22.88 -14.73 -19.11
CA SER A 165 22.05 -15.93 -19.18
C SER A 165 21.77 -16.56 -17.81
N GLU A 166 22.54 -16.22 -16.78
CA GLU A 166 22.30 -16.71 -15.43
C GLU A 166 21.33 -15.80 -14.67
N PRO A 167 20.37 -16.37 -13.91
CA PRO A 167 19.50 -15.58 -13.08
C PRO A 167 20.31 -14.79 -12.05
N LEU A 168 19.81 -13.60 -11.71
CA LEU A 168 20.29 -12.79 -10.61
C LEU A 168 19.08 -12.28 -9.85
N ASN A 169 19.01 -12.57 -8.56
CA ASN A 169 17.92 -12.19 -7.67
C ASN A 169 18.50 -11.46 -6.45
N VAL A 170 18.28 -10.15 -6.39
CA VAL A 170 18.76 -9.31 -5.29
C VAL A 170 17.57 -8.89 -4.44
N LEU A 171 17.60 -9.24 -3.15
CA LEU A 171 16.61 -8.78 -2.19
C LEU A 171 17.05 -7.46 -1.57
N VAL A 172 16.20 -6.44 -1.68
CA VAL A 172 16.38 -5.15 -1.01
C VAL A 172 15.31 -5.00 0.07
N LEU A 173 15.75 -4.65 1.27
CA LEU A 173 14.94 -4.47 2.47
C LEU A 173 15.18 -3.09 3.07
N GLU A 174 14.15 -2.54 3.71
CA GLU A 174 14.27 -1.40 4.63
C GLU A 174 14.08 -1.87 6.08
N ASP A 175 14.73 -1.18 7.03
CA ASP A 175 14.60 -1.43 8.47
C ASP A 175 13.22 -1.15 9.09
N ASN A 176 12.24 -0.76 8.28
CA ASN A 176 10.87 -0.48 8.69
C ASN A 176 9.90 -1.65 8.47
N LEU A 177 10.44 -2.87 8.41
CA LEU A 177 9.67 -4.09 8.14
C LEU A 177 9.07 -4.73 9.39
N SER A 178 8.10 -5.60 9.16
CA SER A 178 7.48 -6.53 10.10
C SER A 178 7.14 -7.82 9.36
N VAL A 179 7.14 -8.94 10.08
CA VAL A 179 6.92 -10.26 9.49
C VAL A 179 5.43 -10.58 9.46
N SER A 180 4.94 -11.05 8.32
CA SER A 180 3.58 -11.56 8.18
C SER A 180 3.41 -12.84 9.00
N PRO A 181 2.32 -13.01 9.76
CA PRO A 181 2.01 -14.31 10.37
C PRO A 181 1.67 -15.38 9.32
N ARG A 182 1.52 -14.99 8.04
CA ARG A 182 1.24 -15.89 6.91
C ARG A 182 2.47 -16.20 6.07
N ILE A 183 3.66 -15.77 6.48
CA ILE A 183 4.89 -16.16 5.78
C ILE A 183 5.04 -17.69 5.84
N ALA A 184 5.29 -18.32 4.69
CA ALA A 184 5.39 -19.76 4.58
C ALA A 184 6.34 -20.16 3.44
N GLN A 185 7.00 -21.30 3.60
CA GLN A 185 7.91 -21.85 2.58
C GLN A 185 7.28 -21.97 1.19
N PRO A 186 6.02 -22.45 1.02
CA PRO A 186 5.41 -22.54 -0.31
C PRO A 186 5.28 -21.21 -1.05
N THR A 187 5.15 -20.08 -0.32
CA THR A 187 5.15 -18.75 -0.95
C THR A 187 6.53 -18.39 -1.48
N LEU A 188 7.61 -18.75 -0.76
CA LEU A 188 8.96 -18.50 -1.25
C LEU A 188 9.38 -19.46 -2.36
N ASP A 189 8.97 -20.72 -2.27
CA ASP A 189 9.16 -21.70 -3.34
C ASP A 189 8.53 -21.20 -4.64
N ALA A 190 7.31 -20.63 -4.55
CA ALA A 190 6.64 -20.01 -5.68
C ALA A 190 7.42 -18.82 -6.25
N ILE A 191 8.04 -17.99 -5.42
CA ILE A 191 8.89 -16.88 -5.87
C ILE A 191 10.15 -17.41 -6.56
N ARG A 192 10.80 -18.40 -5.96
CA ARG A 192 11.98 -19.07 -6.55
C ARG A 192 11.65 -19.68 -7.90
N GLU A 193 10.55 -20.40 -8.03
CA GLU A 193 10.09 -20.98 -9.30
C GLU A 193 9.79 -19.89 -10.33
N PHE A 194 9.10 -18.83 -9.91
CA PHE A 194 8.73 -17.70 -10.78
C PHE A 194 9.95 -16.91 -11.29
N LEU A 195 10.97 -16.71 -10.45
CA LEU A 195 12.20 -16.00 -10.80
C LEU A 195 13.25 -16.89 -11.49
N GLY A 196 13.25 -18.19 -11.20
CA GLY A 196 14.26 -19.16 -11.64
C GLY A 196 14.24 -19.51 -13.13
N GLY A 197 13.32 -18.95 -13.92
CA GLY A 197 13.35 -19.02 -15.38
C GLY A 197 13.07 -20.41 -16.00
N GLY A 198 12.77 -21.42 -15.19
CA GLY A 198 12.47 -22.78 -15.66
C GLY A 198 11.13 -22.91 -16.40
N HIS A 199 10.23 -21.95 -16.20
CA HIS A 199 8.91 -21.92 -16.83
C HIS A 199 8.76 -20.63 -17.64
N ARG A 200 8.22 -20.75 -18.86
CA ARG A 200 7.92 -19.62 -19.77
C ARG A 200 6.76 -18.76 -19.22
N VAL A 201 6.95 -18.17 -18.04
CA VAL A 201 6.13 -17.08 -17.54
C VAL A 201 6.59 -15.83 -18.25
N LEU A 202 6.24 -15.76 -19.53
CA LEU A 202 6.51 -14.58 -20.32
C LEU A 202 5.62 -13.48 -19.77
N CYS A 203 6.23 -12.44 -19.19
CA CYS A 203 5.58 -11.14 -19.16
C CYS A 203 5.09 -10.81 -20.58
N PRO A 204 4.06 -9.96 -20.75
CA PRO A 204 3.71 -9.48 -22.08
C PRO A 204 4.97 -9.06 -22.85
N GLY A 205 5.27 -9.73 -23.97
CA GLY A 205 6.50 -9.53 -24.74
C GLY A 205 7.67 -10.48 -24.47
N GLY A 206 7.49 -11.60 -23.76
CA GLY A 206 8.49 -12.66 -23.71
C GLY A 206 9.59 -12.51 -22.65
N ARG A 207 9.43 -11.57 -21.70
CA ARG A 207 10.50 -11.17 -20.77
C ARG A 207 10.35 -11.82 -19.40
N SER A 208 11.49 -12.00 -18.72
CA SER A 208 11.55 -12.32 -17.29
C SER A 208 10.89 -11.22 -16.45
N PRO A 209 10.35 -11.54 -15.27
CA PRO A 209 9.88 -10.53 -14.33
C PRO A 209 11.04 -9.60 -13.92
N ASP A 210 10.76 -8.30 -13.81
CA ASP A 210 11.76 -7.32 -13.38
C ASP A 210 11.85 -7.23 -11.85
N MET A 211 10.71 -7.42 -11.17
CA MET A 211 10.67 -7.38 -9.70
C MET A 211 9.47 -8.11 -9.11
N VAL A 212 9.66 -8.61 -7.88
CA VAL A 212 8.64 -9.19 -7.02
C VAL A 212 8.66 -8.48 -5.67
N HIS A 213 7.58 -7.81 -5.32
CA HIS A 213 7.40 -7.22 -3.99
C HIS A 213 7.16 -8.31 -2.94
N LEU A 214 7.92 -8.24 -1.84
CA LEU A 214 7.66 -8.99 -0.62
C LEU A 214 6.87 -8.17 0.40
N ALA A 215 6.88 -6.85 0.23
CA ALA A 215 6.04 -5.88 0.92
C ALA A 215 5.61 -4.78 -0.07
N TYR A 216 4.31 -4.49 -0.16
CA TYR A 216 3.77 -3.39 -0.96
C TYR A 216 2.62 -2.67 -0.25
N ILE A 217 2.39 -1.41 -0.63
CA ILE A 217 1.35 -0.56 -0.08
C ILE A 217 0.04 -0.82 -0.82
N MET A 218 -0.95 -1.39 -0.14
CA MET A 218 -2.19 -1.87 -0.77
C MET A 218 -3.29 -0.82 -0.95
N TYR A 219 -3.12 0.37 -0.39
CA TYR A 219 -4.07 1.47 -0.50
C TYR A 219 -3.63 2.53 -1.52
N VAL A 220 -2.64 2.21 -2.37
CA VAL A 220 -2.18 3.13 -3.41
C VAL A 220 -3.30 3.38 -4.42
N PRO A 221 -3.62 4.65 -4.75
CA PRO A 221 -4.63 4.96 -5.76
C PRO A 221 -4.34 4.27 -7.09
N GLY A 222 -5.39 3.74 -7.72
CA GLY A 222 -5.31 3.06 -9.02
C GLY A 222 -4.67 1.67 -9.01
N LEU A 223 -4.22 1.15 -7.85
CA LEU A 223 -3.70 -0.21 -7.75
C LEU A 223 -4.80 -1.23 -7.99
N SER A 224 -4.63 -2.10 -8.98
CA SER A 224 -5.36 -3.36 -9.11
C SER A 224 -4.41 -4.54 -9.07
N VAL A 225 -4.93 -5.67 -8.62
CA VAL A 225 -4.16 -6.89 -8.38
C VAL A 225 -4.79 -8.01 -9.17
N GLU A 226 -3.98 -8.68 -9.99
CA GLU A 226 -4.43 -9.76 -10.86
C GLU A 226 -3.75 -11.07 -10.42
N SER A 227 -4.56 -12.04 -10.01
CA SER A 227 -4.08 -13.40 -9.79
C SER A 227 -3.80 -14.07 -11.12
N LEU A 228 -2.66 -14.76 -11.21
CA LEU A 228 -2.21 -15.46 -12.41
C LEU A 228 -2.82 -16.88 -12.54
N GLY A 229 -3.56 -17.34 -11.53
CA GLY A 229 -4.05 -18.72 -11.40
C GLY A 229 -5.56 -18.92 -11.60
N LYS A 230 -6.27 -18.02 -12.30
CA LYS A 230 -7.74 -18.09 -12.38
C LYS A 230 -8.31 -19.25 -13.21
N ASP A 231 -7.51 -19.88 -14.06
CA ASP A 231 -8.00 -20.86 -15.02
C ASP A 231 -7.47 -22.28 -14.72
N GLY A 232 -7.97 -22.89 -13.64
CA GLY A 232 -8.19 -24.34 -13.42
C GLY A 232 -7.04 -25.35 -13.55
N GLU A 233 -6.07 -25.17 -14.42
CA GLU A 233 -4.91 -26.01 -14.64
C GLU A 233 -3.70 -25.12 -14.91
N GLY A 234 -2.84 -24.98 -13.91
CA GLY A 234 -1.69 -24.11 -13.99
C GLY A 234 -0.68 -24.40 -12.89
N GLU A 235 0.58 -24.05 -13.18
CA GLU A 235 1.73 -24.23 -12.31
C GLU A 235 1.46 -23.73 -10.88
N SER A 236 1.94 -24.49 -9.88
CA SER A 236 1.56 -24.34 -8.47
C SER A 236 1.82 -22.93 -7.91
N TRP A 237 2.84 -22.23 -8.42
CA TRP A 237 3.21 -20.88 -8.02
C TRP A 237 2.19 -19.80 -8.42
N ARG A 238 1.31 -20.04 -9.39
CA ARG A 238 0.37 -19.02 -9.93
C ARG A 238 -0.63 -18.49 -8.92
N ASN A 239 -0.89 -19.26 -7.87
CA ASN A 239 -1.76 -18.85 -6.76
C ASN A 239 -1.03 -17.95 -5.75
N SER A 240 0.30 -17.98 -5.75
CA SER A 240 1.16 -17.27 -4.79
C SER A 240 1.88 -16.06 -5.39
N ILE A 241 1.69 -15.80 -6.69
CA ILE A 241 2.24 -14.63 -7.37
C ILE A 241 1.11 -13.81 -7.99
N LEU A 242 1.12 -12.52 -7.68
CA LEU A 242 0.15 -11.55 -8.15
C LEU A 242 0.82 -10.59 -9.11
N ARG A 243 0.14 -10.24 -10.21
CA ARG A 243 0.55 -9.12 -11.05
C ARG A 243 -0.02 -7.83 -10.45
N LEU A 244 0.84 -6.84 -10.26
CA LEU A 244 0.45 -5.52 -9.80
C LEU A 244 0.26 -4.61 -11.02
N ARG A 245 -0.91 -3.97 -11.10
CA ARG A 245 -1.20 -2.96 -12.12
C ARG A 245 -1.47 -1.64 -11.42
N CYS A 246 -0.75 -0.60 -11.83
CA CYS A 246 -0.96 0.74 -11.31
C CYS A 246 -0.42 1.78 -12.30
N ASN A 247 -0.76 3.04 -12.06
CA ASN A 247 -0.29 4.17 -12.85
C ASN A 247 1.22 4.43 -12.67
N ALA A 248 1.77 5.29 -13.53
CA ALA A 248 3.17 5.70 -13.51
C ALA A 248 3.58 6.41 -12.19
N ASP A 249 2.61 7.00 -11.49
CA ASP A 249 2.83 7.75 -10.24
C ASP A 249 2.50 6.89 -8.99
N SER A 250 2.60 5.57 -9.14
CA SER A 250 2.18 4.64 -8.11
C SER A 250 3.28 4.40 -7.07
N VAL A 251 3.02 4.89 -5.85
CA VAL A 251 3.89 4.72 -4.68
C VAL A 251 3.66 3.36 -4.00
N LEU A 252 3.93 2.25 -4.70
CA LEU A 252 3.78 0.88 -4.14
C LEU A 252 4.70 0.60 -2.93
N GLY A 253 5.69 1.46 -2.71
CA GLY A 253 6.64 1.36 -1.61
C GLY A 253 7.83 0.44 -1.93
N THR A 254 8.88 0.57 -1.11
CA THR A 254 10.16 -0.10 -1.29
C THR A 254 10.62 -0.88 -0.06
N THR A 255 9.73 -1.11 0.91
CA THR A 255 10.05 -1.81 2.17
C THR A 255 10.72 -3.16 1.95
N ALA A 256 10.26 -3.96 0.97
CA ALA A 256 10.88 -5.23 0.64
C ALA A 256 10.54 -5.68 -0.79
N TYR A 257 11.55 -5.92 -1.62
CA TYR A 257 11.37 -6.45 -2.97
C TYR A 257 12.60 -7.23 -3.45
N VAL A 258 12.36 -8.25 -4.28
CA VAL A 258 13.39 -8.91 -5.07
C VAL A 258 13.42 -8.25 -6.44
N ILE A 259 14.60 -7.84 -6.89
CA ILE A 259 14.82 -7.31 -8.24
C ILE A 259 15.67 -8.29 -9.05
N SER A 260 15.25 -8.56 -10.28
CA SER A 260 16.00 -9.43 -11.19
C SER A 260 17.13 -8.68 -11.90
N ARG A 261 17.98 -9.37 -12.66
CA ARG A 261 18.98 -8.73 -13.53
C ARG A 261 18.37 -7.65 -14.43
N SER A 262 17.29 -7.99 -15.15
CA SER A 262 16.68 -7.06 -16.11
C SER A 262 16.13 -5.81 -15.41
N GLY A 263 15.53 -5.99 -14.23
CA GLY A 263 15.06 -4.88 -13.41
C GLY A 263 16.22 -4.01 -12.92
N LEU A 264 17.27 -4.63 -12.38
CA LEU A 264 18.45 -3.94 -11.88
C LEU A 264 19.11 -3.10 -12.98
N ASP A 265 19.38 -3.71 -14.13
CA ASP A 265 20.03 -3.03 -15.25
C ASP A 265 19.18 -1.87 -15.79
N SER A 266 17.86 -2.05 -15.84
CA SER A 266 16.93 -1.00 -16.28
C SER A 266 16.91 0.19 -15.33
N VAL A 267 16.84 -0.02 -14.01
CA VAL A 267 16.88 1.06 -13.02
C VAL A 267 18.21 1.80 -13.08
N MET A 268 19.32 1.06 -13.17
CA MET A 268 20.64 1.68 -13.21
C MET A 268 20.92 2.43 -14.51
N ALA A 269 20.41 1.92 -15.64
CA ALA A 269 20.46 2.64 -16.92
C ALA A 269 19.66 3.95 -16.86
N GLU A 270 18.45 3.91 -16.30
CA GLU A 270 17.62 5.11 -16.12
C GLU A 270 18.29 6.12 -15.18
N HIS A 271 18.85 5.67 -14.05
CA HIS A 271 19.60 6.54 -13.14
C HIS A 271 20.79 7.22 -13.83
N ARG A 272 21.58 6.49 -14.64
CA ARG A 272 22.69 7.09 -15.40
C ARG A 272 22.20 8.10 -16.43
N ARG A 273 21.03 7.86 -17.04
CA ARG A 273 20.45 8.72 -18.07
C ARG A 273 19.88 10.01 -17.51
N THR A 274 19.18 9.96 -16.37
CA THR A 274 18.38 11.08 -15.88
C THR A 274 18.74 11.55 -14.47
N GLY A 275 19.49 10.77 -13.71
CA GLY A 275 19.74 11.03 -12.30
C GLY A 275 18.47 10.93 -11.45
N TYR A 276 18.40 11.70 -10.37
CA TYR A 276 17.20 11.80 -9.53
C TYR A 276 16.14 12.66 -10.21
N VAL A 277 15.03 12.03 -10.60
CA VAL A 277 13.88 12.71 -11.20
C VAL A 277 12.59 12.55 -10.39
N ASP A 278 12.51 11.53 -9.54
CA ASP A 278 11.31 11.17 -8.79
C ASP A 278 11.64 10.16 -7.68
N ALA A 279 10.66 9.85 -6.83
CA ALA A 279 10.72 8.77 -5.86
C ALA A 279 11.02 7.43 -6.56
N ILE A 280 11.87 6.60 -5.94
CA ILE A 280 12.25 5.30 -6.50
C ILE A 280 11.06 4.36 -6.82
N PRO A 281 9.95 4.29 -6.03
CA PRO A 281 8.78 3.51 -6.43
C PRO A 281 8.15 3.98 -7.75
N ASN A 282 8.13 5.29 -8.01
CA ASN A 282 7.54 5.87 -9.22
C ASN A 282 8.45 5.60 -10.43
N VAL A 283 9.77 5.68 -10.25
CA VAL A 283 10.74 5.29 -11.29
C VAL A 283 10.53 3.82 -11.68
N MET A 284 10.45 2.92 -10.70
CA MET A 284 10.14 1.50 -10.94
C MET A 284 8.76 1.32 -11.58
N ALA A 285 7.78 2.15 -11.23
CA ALA A 285 6.45 2.08 -11.82
C ALA A 285 6.42 2.39 -13.31
N ARG A 286 7.19 3.39 -13.73
CA ARG A 286 7.37 3.76 -15.13
C ARG A 286 8.18 2.74 -15.91
N LEU A 287 9.25 2.20 -15.32
CA LEU A 287 10.11 1.22 -15.98
C LEU A 287 9.43 -0.14 -16.13
N PHE A 288 8.59 -0.53 -15.16
CA PHE A 288 8.01 -1.88 -15.07
C PHE A 288 6.48 -1.85 -15.05
N PRO A 289 5.81 -1.30 -16.09
CA PRO A 289 4.36 -1.17 -16.08
C PRO A 289 3.63 -2.52 -16.11
N THR A 290 4.27 -3.57 -16.63
CA THR A 290 3.67 -4.91 -16.85
C THR A 290 4.45 -6.06 -16.22
N SER A 291 5.60 -5.78 -15.62
CA SER A 291 6.56 -6.77 -15.10
C SER A 291 6.78 -6.62 -13.58
N ARG A 292 5.85 -5.95 -12.88
CA ARG A 292 5.80 -5.85 -11.42
C ARG A 292 4.85 -6.88 -10.84
N TYR A 293 5.39 -7.64 -9.90
CA TYR A 293 4.66 -8.70 -9.23
C TYR A 293 4.74 -8.56 -7.71
N ALA A 294 3.91 -9.29 -6.99
CA ALA A 294 3.97 -9.43 -5.54
C ALA A 294 3.77 -10.88 -5.13
N ALA A 295 4.37 -11.24 -3.99
CA ALA A 295 4.10 -12.49 -3.31
C ALA A 295 2.71 -12.45 -2.63
N PHE A 296 2.02 -13.58 -2.64
CA PHE A 296 0.75 -13.80 -1.97
C PHE A 296 0.74 -15.14 -1.22
N PRO A 297 0.30 -15.17 0.05
CA PRO A 297 0.10 -14.01 0.92
C PRO A 297 1.39 -13.19 1.08
N MET A 298 1.27 -11.86 1.23
CA MET A 298 2.40 -10.97 1.40
C MET A 298 3.24 -11.37 2.64
N PRO A 299 4.53 -11.75 2.48
CA PRO A 299 5.35 -12.33 3.54
C PRO A 299 5.94 -11.28 4.50
N LEU A 300 6.17 -10.06 4.03
CA LEU A 300 6.71 -8.95 4.81
C LEU A 300 5.80 -7.74 4.69
N HIS A 301 5.77 -6.90 5.72
CA HIS A 301 4.92 -5.72 5.79
C HIS A 301 5.72 -4.54 6.30
N ARG A 302 5.27 -3.33 5.98
CA ARG A 302 5.74 -2.16 6.73
C ARG A 302 5.23 -2.24 8.16
N ALA A 303 6.11 -2.08 9.15
CA ALA A 303 5.76 -2.07 10.55
C ALA A 303 4.82 -0.91 10.88
N ALA A 304 3.66 -1.22 11.45
CA ALA A 304 2.61 -0.24 11.80
C ALA A 304 3.07 0.83 12.79
N THR A 305 4.06 0.52 13.64
CA THR A 305 4.62 1.43 14.63
C THR A 305 5.65 2.40 14.03
N VAL A 306 6.09 2.15 12.80
CA VAL A 306 7.10 2.97 12.13
C VAL A 306 6.44 4.10 11.36
N LYS A 307 6.52 5.29 11.96
CA LYS A 307 6.11 6.55 11.36
C LYS A 307 6.73 6.76 9.97
N SER A 308 5.94 7.29 9.04
CA SER A 308 6.40 7.62 7.71
C SER A 308 7.39 8.77 7.75
N LEU A 309 8.50 8.60 7.04
CA LEU A 309 9.44 9.68 6.81
C LEU A 309 8.86 10.74 5.87
N VAL A 310 8.05 10.34 4.89
CA VAL A 310 7.55 11.22 3.82
C VAL A 310 6.18 11.81 4.14
N ASN A 311 5.23 11.01 4.66
CA ASN A 311 3.84 11.46 4.90
C ASN A 311 3.39 11.18 6.35
N GLY A 312 3.97 11.89 7.31
CA GLY A 312 3.66 11.71 8.74
C GLY A 312 2.22 12.01 9.14
N GLN A 313 1.49 12.80 8.33
CA GLN A 313 0.08 13.10 8.54
C GLN A 313 -0.81 11.85 8.47
N LEU A 314 -0.37 10.83 7.72
CA LEU A 314 -1.09 9.58 7.55
C LEU A 314 -0.68 8.51 8.57
N ASP A 315 0.19 8.82 9.55
CA ASP A 315 0.75 7.81 10.45
C ASP A 315 -0.32 7.07 11.27
N THR A 316 -1.36 7.79 11.74
CA THR A 316 -2.47 7.16 12.49
C THR A 316 -3.31 6.26 11.58
N LEU A 317 -3.58 6.70 10.35
CA LEU A 317 -4.30 5.87 9.38
C LEU A 317 -3.47 4.63 9.01
N ARG A 318 -2.17 4.82 8.79
CA ARG A 318 -1.22 3.75 8.49
C ARG A 318 -1.12 2.74 9.61
N SER A 319 -1.01 3.19 10.87
CA SER A 319 -0.90 2.27 12.00
C SER A 319 -2.13 1.37 12.14
N ALA A 320 -3.31 1.86 11.75
CA ALA A 320 -4.54 1.07 11.67
C ALA A 320 -4.55 0.14 10.44
N LEU A 321 -4.19 0.65 9.25
CA LEU A 321 -4.19 -0.12 8.00
C LEU A 321 -3.14 -1.24 8.00
N PHE A 322 -2.01 -1.07 8.69
CA PHE A 322 -0.95 -2.06 8.81
C PHE A 322 -1.14 -3.02 10.00
N GLN A 323 -2.32 -3.06 10.62
CA GLN A 323 -2.66 -4.15 11.54
C GLN A 323 -2.85 -5.48 10.75
N PRO A 324 -2.34 -6.62 11.26
CA PRO A 324 -2.43 -7.92 10.59
C PRO A 324 -3.79 -8.30 10.04
N GLN A 325 -4.84 -8.08 10.82
CA GLN A 325 -6.20 -8.43 10.45
C GLN A 325 -6.71 -7.55 9.30
N VAL A 326 -6.40 -6.24 9.35
CA VAL A 326 -6.88 -5.25 8.37
C VAL A 326 -6.20 -5.47 7.02
N TYR A 327 -4.86 -5.53 7.02
CA TYR A 327 -4.11 -5.68 5.78
C TYR A 327 -4.41 -7.03 5.11
N THR A 328 -4.60 -8.11 5.89
CA THR A 328 -4.90 -9.44 5.35
C THR A 328 -6.27 -9.47 4.68
N TRP A 329 -7.27 -8.85 5.30
CA TRP A 329 -8.60 -8.73 4.70
C TRP A 329 -8.57 -7.87 3.44
N TRP A 330 -7.86 -6.76 3.47
CA TRP A 330 -7.76 -5.86 2.34
C TRP A 330 -7.04 -6.50 1.14
N GLU A 331 -5.93 -7.21 1.39
CA GLU A 331 -5.21 -7.98 0.38
C GLU A 331 -6.12 -9.02 -0.29
N ARG A 332 -6.83 -9.83 0.51
CA ARG A 332 -7.77 -10.84 0.00
C ARG A 332 -8.89 -10.22 -0.83
N LEU A 333 -9.41 -9.07 -0.40
CA LEU A 333 -10.46 -8.36 -1.12
C LEU A 333 -9.96 -7.87 -2.48
N LEU A 334 -8.76 -7.27 -2.54
CA LEU A 334 -8.14 -6.85 -3.79
C LEU A 334 -7.91 -8.04 -4.74
N VAL A 335 -7.33 -9.14 -4.24
CA VAL A 335 -7.05 -10.33 -5.06
C VAL A 335 -8.34 -11.00 -5.57
N LYS A 336 -9.33 -11.17 -4.69
CA LYS A 336 -10.59 -11.85 -5.03
C LYS A 336 -11.40 -11.05 -6.04
N THR A 337 -11.48 -9.73 -5.87
CA THR A 337 -12.29 -8.88 -6.75
C THR A 337 -11.56 -8.48 -8.03
N GLY A 338 -10.23 -8.33 -7.97
CA GLY A 338 -9.43 -7.76 -9.06
C GLY A 338 -9.73 -6.28 -9.33
N LEU A 339 -10.56 -5.63 -8.51
CA LEU A 339 -10.93 -4.22 -8.67
C LEU A 339 -9.77 -3.33 -8.27
N SER A 340 -9.65 -2.18 -8.93
CA SER A 340 -8.69 -1.18 -8.50
C SER A 340 -9.12 -0.54 -7.19
N THR A 341 -8.15 -0.05 -6.40
CA THR A 341 -8.41 0.70 -5.16
C THR A 341 -9.32 1.91 -5.39
N ASN A 342 -9.26 2.53 -6.58
CA ASN A 342 -10.15 3.64 -6.96
C ASN A 342 -11.62 3.23 -7.11
N ILE A 343 -11.91 1.94 -7.28
CA ILE A 343 -13.27 1.40 -7.32
C ILE A 343 -13.62 0.79 -5.96
N LEU A 344 -12.70 -0.01 -5.41
CA LEU A 344 -12.94 -0.79 -4.21
C LEU A 344 -13.16 0.07 -2.97
N PHE A 345 -12.36 1.13 -2.80
CA PHE A 345 -12.50 2.02 -1.64
C PHE A 345 -13.82 2.82 -1.67
N PRO A 346 -14.20 3.49 -2.78
CA PRO A 346 -15.52 4.10 -2.87
C PRO A 346 -16.68 3.12 -2.72
N ALA A 347 -16.57 1.91 -3.28
CA ALA A 347 -17.57 0.86 -3.10
C ALA A 347 -17.74 0.49 -1.61
N LEU A 348 -16.63 0.33 -0.88
CA LEU A 348 -16.68 0.08 0.56
C LEU A 348 -17.35 1.24 1.31
N CYS A 349 -16.99 2.49 1.01
CA CYS A 349 -17.65 3.66 1.60
C CYS A 349 -19.14 3.68 1.30
N ALA A 350 -19.55 3.38 0.06
CA ALA A 350 -20.96 3.30 -0.31
C ALA A 350 -21.69 2.20 0.46
N THR A 351 -21.10 1.01 0.62
CA THR A 351 -21.66 -0.08 1.42
C THR A 351 -21.78 0.32 2.89
N LEU A 352 -20.82 1.03 3.46
CA LEU A 352 -20.89 1.53 4.83
C LEU A 352 -22.00 2.59 5.00
N VAL A 353 -22.18 3.48 4.01
CA VAL A 353 -23.28 4.46 4.01
C VAL A 353 -24.63 3.73 3.97
N VAL A 354 -24.80 2.77 3.05
CA VAL A 354 -26.03 1.98 2.95
C VAL A 354 -26.28 1.19 4.25
N GLY A 355 -25.25 0.57 4.82
CA GLY A 355 -25.33 -0.15 6.09
C GLY A 355 -25.70 0.75 7.27
N ALA A 356 -25.14 1.96 7.35
CA ALA A 356 -25.47 2.95 8.38
C ALA A 356 -26.93 3.40 8.27
N PHE A 357 -27.42 3.67 7.06
CA PHE A 357 -28.82 4.06 6.84
C PHE A 357 -29.79 2.90 7.09
N ALA A 358 -29.52 1.71 6.57
CA ALA A 358 -30.36 0.53 6.77
C ALA A 358 -30.42 0.16 8.25
N GLY A 359 -29.27 -0.02 8.90
CA GLY A 359 -29.18 -0.34 10.33
C GLY A 359 -29.78 0.76 11.21
N GLY A 360 -29.58 2.03 10.85
CA GLY A 360 -30.20 3.16 11.57
C GLY A 360 -31.72 3.17 11.44
N SER A 361 -32.27 2.87 10.25
CA SER A 361 -33.71 2.78 10.03
C SER A 361 -34.37 1.60 10.74
N GLU A 362 -33.69 0.44 10.77
CA GLU A 362 -34.13 -0.73 11.52
C GLU A 362 -34.05 -0.47 13.04
N ALA A 363 -32.98 0.16 13.52
CA ALA A 363 -32.85 0.54 14.92
C ALA A 363 -33.95 1.52 15.35
N LEU A 364 -34.26 2.52 14.53
CA LEU A 364 -35.36 3.45 14.79
C LEU A 364 -36.72 2.74 14.80
N SER A 365 -36.95 1.84 13.84
CA SER A 365 -38.20 1.07 13.77
C SER A 365 -38.34 0.14 14.98
N ALA A 366 -37.27 -0.53 15.39
CA ALA A 366 -37.24 -1.39 16.56
C ALA A 366 -37.43 -0.60 17.86
N LEU A 367 -36.87 0.61 17.97
CA LEU A 367 -37.11 1.52 19.09
C LEU A 367 -38.58 1.96 19.17
N GLN A 368 -39.19 2.25 18.02
CA GLN A 368 -40.62 2.61 17.97
C GLN A 368 -41.52 1.43 18.34
N ALA A 369 -41.20 0.22 17.90
CA ALA A 369 -41.90 -1.01 18.28
C ALA A 369 -41.75 -1.30 19.78
N ALA A 370 -40.53 -1.20 20.33
CA ALA A 370 -40.28 -1.34 21.76
C ALA A 370 -41.04 -0.28 22.58
N ALA A 371 -41.13 0.96 22.10
CA ALA A 371 -41.91 2.03 22.75
C ALA A 371 -43.43 1.76 22.74
N ARG A 372 -43.92 0.91 21.83
CA ARG A 372 -45.31 0.42 21.82
C ARG A 372 -45.52 -0.85 22.66
N GLY A 373 -44.47 -1.34 23.35
CA GLY A 373 -44.52 -2.55 24.17
C GLY A 373 -44.38 -3.84 23.37
N GLU A 374 -43.93 -3.77 22.11
CA GLU A 374 -43.62 -4.96 21.30
C GLU A 374 -42.25 -5.52 21.71
N ASP A 375 -42.09 -6.84 21.68
CA ASP A 375 -40.83 -7.49 21.97
C ASP A 375 -39.95 -7.50 20.72
N VAL A 376 -38.77 -6.85 20.78
CA VAL A 376 -37.94 -6.59 19.59
C VAL A 376 -36.46 -6.81 19.87
N ALA A 377 -35.79 -7.46 18.93
CA ALA A 377 -34.35 -7.67 18.97
C ALA A 377 -33.59 -6.38 18.57
N LEU A 378 -33.45 -5.45 19.53
CA LEU A 378 -32.85 -4.13 19.31
C LEU A 378 -31.32 -4.16 19.12
N VAL A 379 -30.66 -5.19 19.64
CA VAL A 379 -29.21 -5.24 19.79
C VAL A 379 -28.49 -5.24 18.45
N LEU A 380 -28.93 -6.07 17.50
CA LEU A 380 -28.24 -6.24 16.22
C LEU A 380 -28.35 -5.00 15.31
N PRO A 381 -29.53 -4.38 15.12
CA PRO A 381 -29.65 -3.14 14.33
C PRO A 381 -28.85 -1.98 14.90
N VAL A 382 -28.88 -1.80 16.24
CA VAL A 382 -28.14 -0.72 16.91
C VAL A 382 -26.63 -0.93 16.77
N LEU A 383 -26.13 -2.15 16.95
CA LEU A 383 -24.71 -2.46 16.76
C LEU A 383 -24.28 -2.25 15.29
N SER A 384 -25.08 -2.71 14.34
CA SER A 384 -24.82 -2.53 12.90
C SER A 384 -24.72 -1.04 12.52
N ALA A 385 -25.68 -0.23 12.98
CA ALA A 385 -25.67 1.21 12.79
C ALA A 385 -24.46 1.86 13.45
N ALA A 386 -24.20 1.55 14.74
CA ALA A 386 -23.10 2.14 15.49
C ALA A 386 -21.73 1.84 14.84
N ILE A 387 -21.51 0.61 14.39
CA ILE A 387 -20.28 0.21 13.69
C ILE A 387 -20.16 0.98 12.37
N SER A 388 -21.22 0.98 11.55
CA SER A 388 -21.20 1.64 10.24
C SER A 388 -20.96 3.15 10.35
N PHE A 389 -21.67 3.84 11.26
CA PHE A 389 -21.47 5.27 11.54
C PHE A 389 -20.08 5.56 12.08
N SER A 390 -19.57 4.73 13.00
CA SER A 390 -18.21 4.91 13.55
C SER A 390 -17.14 4.74 12.46
N CYS A 391 -17.29 3.75 11.58
CA CYS A 391 -16.39 3.57 10.43
C CYS A 391 -16.44 4.77 9.49
N LEU A 392 -17.64 5.28 9.15
CA LEU A 392 -17.80 6.46 8.31
C LEU A 392 -17.22 7.72 8.95
N ALA A 393 -17.39 7.90 10.26
CA ALA A 393 -16.84 9.04 10.99
C ALA A 393 -15.31 9.02 10.98
N VAL A 394 -14.69 7.85 11.17
CA VAL A 394 -13.23 7.69 11.08
C VAL A 394 -12.73 7.96 9.66
N ILE A 395 -13.41 7.44 8.64
CA ILE A 395 -13.07 7.71 7.23
C ILE A 395 -13.20 9.21 6.93
N GLY A 396 -14.33 9.82 7.30
CA GLY A 396 -14.58 11.25 7.11
C GLY A 396 -13.55 12.12 7.80
N TYR A 397 -13.20 11.80 9.05
CA TYR A 397 -12.15 12.49 9.79
C TYR A 397 -10.78 12.35 9.11
N GLY A 398 -10.43 11.14 8.65
CA GLY A 398 -9.20 10.90 7.90
C GLY A 398 -9.13 11.69 6.59
N LEU A 399 -10.25 11.79 5.85
CA LEU A 399 -10.35 12.59 4.63
C LEU A 399 -10.24 14.10 4.91
N MET A 400 -10.80 14.58 6.01
CA MET A 400 -10.65 15.99 6.42
C MET A 400 -9.23 16.36 6.82
N LEU A 401 -8.44 15.39 7.29
CA LEU A 401 -7.03 15.57 7.61
C LEU A 401 -6.11 15.36 6.40
N ALA A 402 -6.63 14.86 5.28
CA ALA A 402 -5.83 14.67 4.09
C ALA A 402 -5.38 16.04 3.54
N PRO A 403 -4.10 16.22 3.20
CA PRO A 403 -3.63 17.45 2.60
C PRO A 403 -4.35 17.68 1.27
N SER A 404 -4.65 18.94 0.97
CA SER A 404 -5.20 19.31 -0.34
C SER A 404 -4.30 18.77 -1.45
N PRO A 405 -4.86 18.36 -2.60
CA PRO A 405 -4.07 17.94 -3.75
C PRO A 405 -2.99 18.97 -4.04
N GLN A 406 -1.73 18.55 -4.08
CA GLN A 406 -0.68 19.46 -4.51
C GLN A 406 -0.94 19.79 -5.98
N PRO A 407 -0.90 21.08 -6.38
CA PRO A 407 -0.98 21.43 -7.78
C PRO A 407 0.16 20.72 -8.51
N ALA A 408 -0.16 19.96 -9.56
CA ALA A 408 0.84 19.27 -10.36
C ALA A 408 1.90 20.28 -10.82
N MET A 409 3.17 19.94 -10.64
CA MET A 409 4.22 20.73 -11.29
C MET A 409 3.95 20.69 -12.81
N PRO A 410 4.08 21.82 -13.51
CA PRO A 410 3.97 21.83 -14.96
C PRO A 410 4.93 20.78 -15.53
N ALA A 411 4.43 19.96 -16.46
CA ALA A 411 5.26 19.00 -17.15
C ALA A 411 6.52 19.69 -17.67
N ALA A 412 7.67 19.04 -17.50
CA ALA A 412 8.91 19.53 -18.08
C ALA A 412 8.68 19.79 -19.58
N PRO A 413 9.16 20.93 -20.11
CA PRO A 413 8.97 21.24 -21.52
C PRO A 413 9.51 20.09 -22.37
N GLU A 414 8.73 19.65 -23.36
CA GLU A 414 9.17 18.61 -24.29
C GLU A 414 10.53 19.00 -24.88
N PRO A 415 11.48 18.06 -24.96
CA PRO A 415 12.76 18.33 -25.60
C PRO A 415 12.49 18.76 -27.04
N ARG A 416 12.94 19.97 -27.40
CA ARG A 416 12.85 20.45 -28.78
C ARG A 416 13.58 19.46 -29.68
N PRO A 417 13.01 19.06 -30.83
CA PRO A 417 13.73 18.25 -31.79
C PRO A 417 15.01 19.00 -32.19
N GLU A 418 16.15 18.35 -32.01
CA GLU A 418 17.43 18.84 -32.52
C GLU A 418 17.28 18.99 -34.04
N LEU A 419 17.41 20.22 -34.53
CA LEU A 419 17.58 20.45 -35.95
C LEU A 419 18.87 19.75 -36.38
N GLU A 420 18.72 18.68 -37.16
CA GLU A 420 19.82 18.10 -37.94
C GLU A 420 20.45 19.20 -38.79
N THR A 421 21.60 19.72 -38.34
CA THR A 421 22.48 20.48 -39.21
C THR A 421 23.07 19.50 -40.22
N SER A 422 22.51 19.45 -41.42
CA SER A 422 23.10 18.72 -42.54
C SER A 422 24.47 19.31 -42.85
N GLY A 423 25.53 18.63 -42.42
CA GLY A 423 26.88 18.89 -42.89
C GLY A 423 26.99 18.42 -44.34
N ARG A 424 27.05 19.38 -45.27
CA ARG A 424 27.67 19.16 -46.58
C ARG A 424 29.18 19.10 -46.37
N SER A 425 29.78 17.98 -46.76
CA SER A 425 31.15 17.89 -47.26
C SER A 425 31.13 17.04 -48.52
#